data_AF-A0A2E1ACG6-F1
#
_entry.id   AF-A0A2E1ACG6-F1
#
_cell.length_a   1.000
_cell.length_b   1.000
_cell.length_c   1.000
_cell.angle_alpha   90.00
_cell.angle_beta   90.00
_cell.angle_gamma   90.00
#
_symmetry.space_group_name_H-M   'P 1'
#
loop_
_entity.id
_entity.type
_entity.pdbx_description
1 polymer ?
#
loop_
_entity_poly.entity_id
_entity_poly.type
_entity_poly.pdbx_seq_one_letter_code
_entity_poly.pdbx_strand_id
1 'polypeptide(L)'
;MEYTMHEERIQSARAVAYRALCLGAILQRGELEIQFQSPTDYTQPADGRRHVKSKLHDLNDQLLQWIEDEKLLTHLIDSERNLLEKPLGSWRERTVTALSWRVESLGVMLWSLRYLDAIPAFDTQFEPYDVLNPLDVMTPSIDFIWRANLRPARSLLLMRDRAEAWNWRARATELERLGIQPPDGVTFREIIHMTAEKARNKGNVPYLIDGDFPAFDMPFSELTDEQYAVVSNIAYERYSALSWLCELTAEWESIRIDR
;
A
#
# COMPACT_ATOMS: atom_id res chain seq x y z
N MET A 1 -25.31 17.62 -22.25
CA MET A 1 -24.58 17.26 -21.02
C MET A 1 -23.12 17.15 -21.44
N GLU A 2 -22.40 18.26 -21.35
CA GLU A 2 -20.99 18.32 -21.74
C GLU A 2 -20.20 17.47 -20.73
N TYR A 3 -19.66 16.36 -21.21
CA TYR A 3 -18.68 15.58 -20.46
C TYR A 3 -17.38 16.39 -20.53
N THR A 4 -17.12 17.20 -19.50
CA THR A 4 -15.83 17.85 -19.33
C THR A 4 -14.80 16.73 -19.25
N MET A 5 -14.00 16.54 -20.30
CA MET A 5 -12.81 15.71 -20.21
C MET A 5 -11.90 16.41 -19.20
N HIS A 6 -11.98 15.99 -17.93
CA HIS A 6 -10.91 16.29 -16.99
C HIS A 6 -9.64 15.76 -17.64
N GLU A 7 -8.69 16.66 -17.95
CA GLU A 7 -7.34 16.24 -18.30
C GLU A 7 -6.90 15.23 -17.24
N GLU A 8 -6.58 14.02 -17.70
CA GLU A 8 -6.14 12.94 -16.82
C GLU A 8 -4.80 13.35 -16.23
N ARG A 9 -4.84 13.93 -15.03
CA ARG A 9 -3.63 14.40 -14.34
C ARG A 9 -2.96 13.22 -13.66
N ILE A 10 -1.65 13.14 -13.82
CA ILE A 10 -0.80 12.09 -13.27
C ILE A 10 0.38 12.76 -12.61
N GLN A 11 0.72 12.31 -11.41
CA GLN A 11 1.88 12.75 -10.67
C GLN A 11 3.14 12.64 -11.55
N SER A 12 4.09 13.57 -11.37
CA SER A 12 5.38 13.46 -12.06
C SER A 12 6.15 12.23 -11.59
N ALA A 13 6.97 11.63 -12.47
CA ALA A 13 7.83 10.49 -12.11
C ALA A 13 8.71 10.79 -10.89
N ARG A 14 9.20 12.03 -10.78
CA ARG A 14 9.99 12.49 -9.64
C ARG A 14 9.20 12.54 -8.35
N ALA A 15 7.94 13.01 -8.39
CA ALA A 15 7.07 13.02 -7.21
C ALA A 15 6.78 11.59 -6.73
N VAL A 16 6.50 10.67 -7.66
CA VAL A 16 6.29 9.24 -7.34
C VAL A 16 7.56 8.61 -6.76
N ALA A 17 8.74 8.94 -7.30
CA ALA A 17 10.02 8.45 -6.77
C ALA A 17 10.29 8.92 -5.33
N TYR A 18 10.10 10.21 -5.04
CA TYR A 18 10.26 10.71 -3.67
C TYR A 18 9.27 10.05 -2.71
N ARG A 19 8.02 9.87 -3.14
CA ARG A 19 7.01 9.19 -2.32
C ARG A 19 7.39 7.73 -2.05
N ALA A 20 7.93 7.03 -3.05
CA ALA A 20 8.42 5.66 -2.90
C ALA A 20 9.58 5.59 -1.87
N LEU A 21 10.52 6.54 -1.93
CA LEU A 21 11.60 6.64 -0.94
C LEU A 21 11.08 6.91 0.47
N CYS A 22 10.08 7.79 0.63
CA CYS A 22 9.43 8.03 1.92
C CYS A 22 8.79 6.75 2.49
N LEU A 23 8.05 6.00 1.67
CA LEU A 23 7.45 4.73 2.08
C LEU A 23 8.53 3.70 2.43
N GLY A 24 9.58 3.59 1.62
CA GLY A 24 10.72 2.72 1.90
C GLY A 24 11.39 3.04 3.23
N ALA A 25 11.59 4.33 3.53
CA ALA A 25 12.15 4.78 4.81
C ALA A 25 11.29 4.37 6.00
N ILE A 26 9.96 4.54 5.90
CA ILE A 26 9.01 4.18 6.96
C ILE A 26 8.91 2.66 7.14
N LEU A 27 8.94 1.89 6.05
CA LEU A 27 8.96 0.43 6.11
C LEU A 27 10.26 -0.09 6.74
N GLN A 28 11.41 0.47 6.34
CA GLN A 28 12.72 0.16 6.94
C GLN A 28 12.72 0.49 8.44
N ARG A 29 12.12 1.62 8.83
CA ARG A 29 11.93 1.99 10.23
C ARG A 29 11.07 0.97 10.98
N GLY A 30 9.97 0.53 10.36
CA GLY A 30 9.08 -0.49 10.92
C GLY A 30 9.80 -1.83 11.17
N GLU A 31 10.69 -2.23 10.27
CA GLU A 31 11.52 -3.43 10.45
C GLU A 31 12.46 -3.29 11.66
N LEU A 32 13.08 -2.11 11.86
CA LEU A 32 13.88 -1.84 13.06
C LEU A 32 13.04 -1.91 14.35
N GLU A 33 11.80 -1.43 14.33
CA GLU A 33 10.87 -1.53 15.46
C GLU A 33 10.55 -2.99 15.81
N ILE A 34 10.26 -3.82 14.79
CA ILE A 34 10.02 -5.26 14.97
C ILE A 34 11.25 -5.93 15.60
N GLN A 35 12.44 -5.69 15.05
CA GLN A 35 13.68 -6.29 15.56
C GLN A 35 13.99 -5.83 16.98
N PHE A 36 13.71 -4.58 17.32
CA PHE A 36 13.98 -4.04 18.65
C PHE A 36 13.01 -4.58 19.71
N GLN A 37 11.76 -4.82 19.33
CA GLN A 37 10.71 -5.36 20.21
C GLN A 37 10.71 -6.88 20.28
N SER A 38 11.29 -7.55 19.29
CA SER A 38 11.41 -9.01 19.27
C SER A 38 12.13 -9.50 20.53
N PRO A 39 11.60 -10.55 21.19
CA PRO A 39 12.28 -11.13 22.34
C PRO A 39 13.63 -11.67 21.89
N THR A 40 14.70 -10.95 22.22
CA THR A 40 16.08 -11.47 22.07
C THR A 40 16.15 -12.82 22.75
N ASP A 41 16.62 -13.83 22.01
CA ASP A 41 16.79 -15.20 22.47
C ASP A 41 17.34 -15.23 23.90
N TYR A 42 16.60 -15.84 24.82
CA TYR A 42 16.94 -15.89 26.25
C TYR A 42 18.27 -16.60 26.51
N THR A 43 18.82 -17.29 25.51
CA THR A 43 20.14 -17.90 25.55
C THR A 43 21.29 -16.90 25.38
N GLN A 44 21.02 -15.66 24.91
CA GLN A 44 22.06 -14.64 24.75
C GLN A 44 22.41 -13.97 26.10
N PRO A 45 23.73 -13.86 26.41
CA PRO A 45 24.20 -13.08 27.56
C PRO A 45 23.65 -11.66 27.55
N ALA A 46 23.50 -11.05 28.73
CA ALA A 46 23.00 -9.67 28.86
C ALA A 46 23.79 -8.65 28.02
N ASP A 47 25.10 -8.85 27.88
CA ASP A 47 25.98 -7.99 27.07
C ASP A 47 25.71 -8.14 25.56
N GLY A 48 25.37 -9.35 25.10
CA GLY A 48 24.96 -9.59 23.70
C GLY A 48 23.67 -8.85 23.36
N ARG A 49 22.69 -8.86 24.27
CA ARG A 49 21.42 -8.12 24.10
C ARG A 49 21.63 -6.61 24.05
N ARG A 50 22.52 -6.06 24.88
CA ARG A 50 22.88 -4.62 24.82
C ARG A 50 23.53 -4.27 23.49
N HIS A 51 24.44 -5.11 23.01
CA HIS A 51 25.13 -4.89 21.74
C HIS A 51 24.16 -4.88 20.55
N VAL A 52 23.19 -5.81 20.50
CA VAL A 52 22.16 -5.84 19.46
C VAL A 52 21.33 -4.56 19.47
N LYS A 53 20.84 -4.13 20.65
CA LYS A 53 20.06 -2.88 20.76
C LYS A 53 20.86 -1.64 20.38
N SER A 54 22.15 -1.57 20.77
CA SER A 54 23.05 -0.50 20.34
C SER A 54 23.15 -0.43 18.81
N LYS A 55 23.36 -1.58 18.16
CA LYS A 55 23.43 -1.65 16.70
C LYS A 55 22.13 -1.19 16.02
N LEU A 56 20.97 -1.53 16.59
CA LEU A 56 19.68 -1.05 16.07
C LEU A 56 19.49 0.46 16.23
N HIS A 57 19.99 1.05 17.31
CA HIS A 57 20.04 2.51 17.46
C HIS A 57 20.96 3.13 16.40
N ASP A 58 22.17 2.58 16.20
CA ASP A 58 23.10 3.08 15.17
C ASP A 58 22.49 3.02 13.76
N LEU A 59 21.73 1.96 13.45
CA LEU A 59 21.01 1.82 12.17
C LEU A 59 19.85 2.81 12.05
N ASN A 60 19.12 3.05 13.13
CA ASN A 60 18.07 4.06 13.14
C ASN A 60 18.64 5.47 12.90
N ASP A 61 19.75 5.80 13.55
CA ASP A 61 20.40 7.11 13.40
C ASP A 61 20.93 7.30 11.97
N GLN A 62 21.50 6.25 11.36
CA GLN A 62 21.87 6.24 9.94
C GLN A 62 20.67 6.46 9.02
N LEU A 63 19.53 5.80 9.30
CA LEU A 63 18.30 6.00 8.53
C LEU A 63 17.80 7.44 8.62
N LEU A 64 17.77 8.02 9.83
CA LEU A 64 17.33 9.41 10.04
C LEU A 64 18.26 10.40 9.35
N GLN A 65 19.58 10.19 9.42
CA GLN A 65 20.55 11.01 8.71
C GLN A 65 20.35 10.92 7.19
N TRP A 66 20.15 9.73 6.65
CA TRP A 66 19.88 9.52 5.23
C TRP A 66 18.61 10.26 4.77
N ILE A 67 17.53 10.22 5.55
CA ILE A 67 16.29 10.97 5.27
C ILE A 67 16.55 12.48 5.18
N GLU A 68 17.42 13.02 6.04
CA GLU A 68 17.81 14.43 6.03
C GLU A 68 18.68 14.77 4.80
N ASP A 69 19.72 13.98 4.55
CA ASP A 69 20.67 14.17 3.44
C ASP A 69 19.96 14.13 2.07
N GLU A 70 19.00 13.21 1.91
CA GLU A 70 18.17 13.05 0.72
C GLU A 70 17.00 14.05 0.65
N LYS A 71 16.85 14.91 1.66
CA LYS A 71 15.80 15.95 1.78
C LYS A 71 14.37 15.39 1.77
N LEU A 72 14.20 14.14 2.18
CA LEU A 72 12.92 13.44 2.18
C LEU A 72 11.95 14.00 3.23
N LEU A 73 12.45 14.72 4.24
CA LEU A 73 11.61 15.38 5.25
C LEU A 73 10.52 16.27 4.66
N THR A 74 10.73 16.88 3.49
CA THR A 74 9.73 17.75 2.84
C THR A 74 8.66 16.98 2.05
N HIS A 75 8.85 15.67 1.85
CA HIS A 75 7.97 14.78 1.10
C HIS A 75 7.21 13.79 1.99
N LEU A 76 7.61 13.67 3.25
CA LEU A 76 6.85 12.94 4.27
C LEU A 76 5.58 13.69 4.62
N ILE A 77 4.49 12.94 4.79
CA ILE A 77 3.25 13.45 5.34
C ILE A 77 3.34 13.54 6.87
N ASP A 78 2.43 14.29 7.49
CA ASP A 78 2.49 14.58 8.92
C ASP A 78 2.47 13.31 9.80
N SER A 79 1.65 12.33 9.45
CA SER A 79 1.56 11.05 10.18
C SER A 79 2.90 10.29 10.19
N GLU A 80 3.62 10.31 9.07
CA GLU A 80 4.93 9.66 8.92
C GLU A 80 6.03 10.40 9.66
N ARG A 81 6.03 11.74 9.57
CA ARG A 81 6.95 12.59 10.34
C ARG A 81 6.78 12.34 11.83
N ASN A 82 5.53 12.37 12.31
CA ASN A 82 5.18 12.09 13.70
C ASN A 82 5.60 10.68 14.15
N LEU A 83 5.71 9.71 13.24
CA LEU A 83 6.18 8.37 13.54
C LEU A 83 7.70 8.31 13.63
N LEU A 84 8.42 8.97 12.73
CA LEU A 84 9.89 9.02 12.74
C LEU A 84 10.46 9.80 13.93
N GLU A 85 9.74 10.81 14.42
CA GLU A 85 10.12 11.57 15.62
C GLU A 85 10.04 10.74 16.92
N LYS A 86 9.37 9.58 16.89
CA LYS A 86 9.25 8.73 18.07
C LYS A 86 10.53 7.92 18.32
N PRO A 87 10.90 7.69 19.60
CA PRO A 87 12.03 6.83 19.95
C PRO A 87 11.90 5.41 19.39
N LEU A 88 13.03 4.80 19.02
CA LEU A 88 13.07 3.38 18.63
C LEU A 88 12.53 2.46 19.71
N GLY A 89 11.66 1.54 19.29
CA GLY A 89 10.98 0.56 20.13
C GLY A 89 9.66 1.06 20.71
N SER A 90 9.24 2.29 20.40
CA SER A 90 8.03 2.90 20.96
C SER A 90 6.78 2.74 20.08
N TRP A 91 6.92 2.23 18.86
CA TRP A 91 5.75 2.01 18.00
C TRP A 91 4.90 0.89 18.58
N ARG A 92 3.57 1.06 18.58
CA ARG A 92 2.68 -0.01 19.03
C ARG A 92 2.59 -1.09 17.96
N GLU A 93 2.36 -2.33 18.35
CA GLU A 93 2.14 -3.45 17.42
C GLU A 93 1.10 -3.12 16.34
N ARG A 94 -0.06 -2.56 16.73
CA ARG A 94 -1.09 -2.10 15.77
C ARG A 94 -0.57 -1.07 14.76
N THR A 95 0.39 -0.23 15.14
CA THR A 95 1.03 0.74 14.23
C THR A 95 1.94 0.03 13.24
N VAL A 96 2.77 -0.90 13.72
CA VAL A 96 3.65 -1.72 12.89
C VAL A 96 2.84 -2.54 11.89
N THR A 97 1.79 -3.24 12.33
CA THR A 97 0.89 -4.01 11.45
C THR A 97 0.17 -3.12 10.44
N ALA A 98 -0.27 -1.92 10.84
CA ALA A 98 -0.90 -1.00 9.89
C ALA A 98 0.10 -0.48 8.84
N LEU A 99 1.36 -0.28 9.22
CA LEU A 99 2.41 0.19 8.30
C LEU A 99 2.94 -0.92 7.39
N SER A 100 2.95 -2.19 7.82
CA SER A 100 3.41 -3.28 6.97
C SER A 100 2.59 -3.39 5.68
N TRP A 101 1.30 -3.03 5.71
CA TRP A 101 0.46 -2.96 4.51
C TRP A 101 0.91 -1.91 3.50
N ARG A 102 1.71 -0.90 3.89
CA ARG A 102 2.29 0.08 2.95
C ARG A 102 3.25 -0.55 1.94
N VAL A 103 3.66 -1.81 2.16
CA VAL A 103 4.37 -2.63 1.16
C VAL A 103 3.60 -2.68 -0.18
N GLU A 104 2.27 -2.75 -0.13
CA GLU A 104 1.40 -2.79 -1.32
C GLU A 104 1.43 -1.47 -2.08
N SER A 105 1.35 -0.37 -1.33
CA SER A 105 1.45 0.98 -1.85
C SER A 105 2.82 1.22 -2.50
N LEU A 106 3.91 0.77 -1.87
CA LEU A 106 5.25 0.88 -2.42
C LEU A 106 5.42 0.03 -3.70
N GLY A 107 4.92 -1.22 -3.69
CA GLY A 107 4.95 -2.10 -4.85
C GLY A 107 4.24 -1.49 -6.06
N VAL A 108 3.09 -0.83 -5.85
CA VAL A 108 2.41 -0.06 -6.90
C VAL A 108 3.28 1.07 -7.45
N MET A 109 3.94 1.84 -6.59
CA MET A 109 4.81 2.94 -7.04
C MET A 109 5.98 2.40 -7.86
N LEU A 110 6.63 1.33 -7.42
CA LEU A 110 7.75 0.74 -8.14
C LEU A 110 7.32 0.10 -9.46
N TRP A 111 6.17 -0.55 -9.49
CA TRP A 111 5.55 -0.98 -10.73
C TRP A 111 5.30 0.22 -11.65
N SER A 112 4.72 1.31 -11.14
CA SER A 112 4.43 2.51 -11.94
C SER A 112 5.70 3.16 -12.51
N LEU A 113 6.82 3.06 -11.79
CA LEU A 113 8.15 3.54 -12.19
C LEU A 113 8.97 2.54 -13.01
N ARG A 114 8.38 1.38 -13.36
CA ARG A 114 9.00 0.29 -14.14
C ARG A 114 10.16 -0.42 -13.45
N TYR A 115 10.26 -0.35 -12.12
CA TYR A 115 11.17 -1.18 -11.33
C TYR A 115 10.62 -2.59 -11.08
N LEU A 116 9.29 -2.76 -11.16
CA LEU A 116 8.62 -4.06 -11.11
C LEU A 116 7.83 -4.29 -12.40
N ASP A 117 7.88 -5.52 -12.92
CA ASP A 117 7.24 -5.89 -14.18
C ASP A 117 5.72 -5.99 -14.07
N ALA A 118 5.23 -6.52 -12.96
CA ALA A 118 3.82 -6.79 -12.72
C ALA A 118 3.40 -6.43 -11.28
N ILE A 119 2.10 -6.20 -11.10
CA ILE A 119 1.44 -6.19 -9.80
C ILE A 119 0.86 -7.60 -9.58
N PRO A 120 1.06 -8.23 -8.41
CA PRO A 120 0.44 -9.52 -8.09
C PRO A 120 -1.10 -9.47 -8.16
N ALA A 121 -1.75 -10.63 -8.09
CA ALA A 121 -3.20 -10.70 -7.92
C ALA A 121 -3.65 -10.06 -6.59
N PHE A 122 -4.94 -9.75 -6.42
CA PHE A 122 -5.45 -9.04 -5.24
C PHE A 122 -5.59 -9.92 -3.98
N ASP A 123 -5.26 -11.20 -4.10
CA ASP A 123 -5.14 -12.20 -3.03
C ASP A 123 -3.67 -12.56 -2.73
N THR A 124 -2.73 -11.91 -3.41
CA THR A 124 -1.29 -12.14 -3.28
C THR A 124 -0.60 -10.83 -2.90
N GLN A 125 0.11 -10.83 -1.78
CA GLN A 125 0.88 -9.66 -1.33
C GLN A 125 2.15 -9.47 -2.16
N PHE A 126 2.66 -8.24 -2.20
CA PHE A 126 4.04 -8.02 -2.62
C PHE A 126 5.01 -8.57 -1.57
N GLU A 127 6.12 -9.15 -2.03
CA GLU A 127 7.21 -9.56 -1.14
C GLU A 127 8.00 -8.32 -0.67
N PRO A 128 8.14 -8.10 0.66
CA PRO A 128 8.81 -6.91 1.20
C PRO A 128 10.23 -6.71 0.66
N TYR A 129 10.99 -7.78 0.48
CA TYR A 129 12.35 -7.71 -0.05
C TYR A 129 12.35 -7.19 -1.49
N ASP A 130 11.47 -7.69 -2.35
CA ASP A 130 11.40 -7.32 -3.76
C ASP A 130 11.01 -5.85 -3.95
N VAL A 131 10.21 -5.28 -3.02
CA VAL A 131 9.84 -3.87 -3.08
C VAL A 131 10.83 -2.94 -2.38
N LEU A 132 11.57 -3.39 -1.37
CA LEU A 132 12.56 -2.54 -0.71
C LEU A 132 13.91 -2.50 -1.44
N ASN A 133 14.31 -3.63 -2.04
CA ASN A 133 15.60 -3.76 -2.70
C ASN A 133 15.87 -2.71 -3.80
N PRO A 134 14.90 -2.32 -4.67
CA PRO A 134 15.12 -1.31 -5.70
C PRO A 134 15.40 0.10 -5.16
N LEU A 135 15.01 0.39 -3.92
CA LEU A 135 15.22 1.72 -3.31
C LEU A 135 16.62 1.89 -2.73
N ASP A 136 17.30 0.78 -2.40
CA ASP A 136 18.61 0.75 -1.74
C ASP A 136 18.69 1.77 -0.57
N VAL A 137 17.74 1.67 0.36
CA VAL A 137 17.57 2.62 1.48
C VAL A 137 18.86 2.71 2.29
N MET A 138 19.23 3.92 2.73
CA MET A 138 20.53 4.27 3.35
C MET A 138 21.70 4.35 2.37
N THR A 139 21.45 4.41 1.06
CA THR A 139 22.44 4.76 0.03
C THR A 139 21.99 5.96 -0.80
N PRO A 140 22.89 6.69 -1.50
CA PRO A 140 22.52 7.88 -2.26
C PRO A 140 21.38 7.65 -3.27
N SER A 141 20.26 8.35 -3.10
CA SER A 141 19.01 8.07 -3.86
C SER A 141 18.96 8.74 -5.24
N ILE A 142 19.99 9.50 -5.59
CA ILE A 142 20.03 10.34 -6.79
C ILE A 142 19.81 9.51 -8.07
N ASP A 143 20.43 8.34 -8.18
CA ASP A 143 20.30 7.48 -9.35
C ASP A 143 18.87 6.94 -9.49
N PHE A 144 18.23 6.54 -8.39
CA PHE A 144 16.85 6.09 -8.37
C PHE A 144 15.89 7.18 -8.87
N ILE A 145 16.06 8.42 -8.37
CA ILE A 145 15.23 9.58 -8.75
C ILE A 145 15.47 9.98 -10.21
N TRP A 146 16.72 10.02 -10.66
CA TRP A 146 17.05 10.43 -12.04
C TRP A 146 16.58 9.43 -13.09
N ARG A 147 16.59 8.13 -12.77
CA ARG A 147 16.14 7.07 -13.68
C ARG A 147 14.62 6.84 -13.61
N ALA A 148 13.93 7.45 -12.67
CA ALA A 148 12.49 7.31 -12.49
C ALA A 148 11.73 7.66 -13.78
N ASN A 149 10.96 6.69 -14.30
CA ASN A 149 10.18 6.88 -15.51
C ASN A 149 8.84 6.17 -15.39
N LEU A 150 7.75 6.91 -15.56
CA LEU A 150 6.41 6.36 -15.42
C LEU A 150 6.05 5.43 -16.58
N ARG A 151 5.23 4.44 -16.26
CA ARG A 151 4.44 3.71 -17.25
C ARG A 151 3.49 4.67 -17.98
N PRO A 152 3.05 4.33 -19.20
CA PRO A 152 2.09 5.16 -19.93
C PRO A 152 0.82 5.42 -19.11
N ALA A 153 0.26 6.63 -19.23
CA ALA A 153 -0.95 7.07 -18.53
C ALA A 153 -2.08 6.04 -18.59
N ARG A 154 -2.35 5.53 -19.79
CA ARG A 154 -3.37 4.49 -20.02
C ARG A 154 -3.17 3.25 -19.14
N SER A 155 -1.93 2.79 -18.95
CA SER A 155 -1.65 1.62 -18.11
C SER A 155 -1.93 1.91 -16.63
N LEU A 156 -1.59 3.13 -16.17
CA LEU A 156 -1.80 3.56 -14.80
C LEU A 156 -3.30 3.68 -14.48
N LEU A 157 -4.06 4.29 -15.38
CA LEU A 157 -5.51 4.45 -15.27
C LEU A 157 -6.25 3.11 -15.31
N LEU A 158 -5.88 2.20 -16.22
CA LEU A 158 -6.45 0.86 -16.26
C LEU A 158 -6.21 0.09 -14.96
N MET A 159 -5.01 0.21 -14.39
CA MET A 159 -4.71 -0.44 -13.13
C MET A 159 -5.46 0.19 -11.95
N ARG A 160 -5.62 1.53 -11.96
CA ARG A 160 -6.45 2.24 -10.98
C ARG A 160 -7.89 1.74 -11.01
N ASP A 161 -8.51 1.69 -12.19
CA ASP A 161 -9.89 1.22 -12.35
C ASP A 161 -10.07 -0.23 -11.90
N ARG A 162 -9.04 -1.06 -12.11
CA ARG A 162 -8.97 -2.42 -11.54
C ARG A 162 -8.94 -2.37 -10.02
N ALA A 163 -8.03 -1.62 -9.41
CA ALA A 163 -7.93 -1.52 -7.96
C ALA A 163 -9.19 -0.92 -7.32
N GLU A 164 -9.85 0.03 -8.00
CA GLU A 164 -11.12 0.61 -7.58
C GLU A 164 -12.22 -0.47 -7.52
N ALA A 165 -12.33 -1.31 -8.55
CA ALA A 165 -13.34 -2.37 -8.58
C ALA A 165 -13.16 -3.37 -7.41
N TRP A 166 -11.90 -3.74 -7.12
CA TRP A 166 -11.56 -4.60 -5.99
C TRP A 166 -11.84 -3.94 -4.64
N ASN A 167 -11.46 -2.66 -4.48
CA ASN A 167 -11.72 -1.90 -3.27
C ASN A 167 -13.23 -1.69 -3.04
N TRP A 168 -13.99 -1.42 -4.10
CA TRP A 168 -15.44 -1.35 -4.05
C TRP A 168 -16.04 -2.68 -3.57
N ARG A 169 -15.57 -3.81 -4.09
CA ARG A 169 -16.08 -5.13 -3.69
C ARG A 169 -15.82 -5.41 -2.21
N ALA A 170 -14.63 -5.08 -1.71
CA ALA A 170 -14.32 -5.20 -0.29
C ALA A 170 -15.26 -4.33 0.58
N ARG A 171 -15.44 -3.06 0.20
CA ARG A 171 -16.35 -2.13 0.91
C ARG A 171 -17.80 -2.59 0.86
N ALA A 172 -18.26 -3.21 -0.22
CA ALA A 172 -19.61 -3.78 -0.28
C ALA A 172 -19.83 -4.86 0.79
N THR A 173 -18.85 -5.75 1.01
CA THR A 173 -18.88 -6.73 2.10
C THR A 173 -18.90 -6.05 3.47
N GLU A 174 -18.09 -5.00 3.67
CA GLU A 174 -18.08 -4.24 4.93
C GLU A 174 -19.44 -3.62 5.24
N LEU A 175 -20.07 -2.95 4.27
CA LEU A 175 -21.39 -2.35 4.44
C LEU A 175 -22.45 -3.42 4.79
N GLU A 176 -22.40 -4.57 4.12
CA GLU A 176 -23.30 -5.70 4.41
C GLU A 176 -23.08 -6.24 5.83
N ARG A 177 -21.82 -6.41 6.27
CA ARG A 177 -21.45 -6.85 7.63
C ARG A 177 -21.90 -5.85 8.72
N LEU A 178 -21.93 -4.56 8.39
CA LEU A 178 -22.46 -3.50 9.26
C LEU A 178 -24.00 -3.46 9.29
N GLY A 179 -24.68 -4.30 8.52
CA GLY A 179 -26.14 -4.36 8.44
C GLY A 179 -26.77 -3.17 7.70
N ILE A 180 -25.97 -2.41 6.95
CA ILE A 180 -26.46 -1.29 6.14
C ILE A 180 -27.34 -1.89 5.04
N GLN A 181 -28.56 -1.38 4.88
CA GLN A 181 -29.48 -1.91 3.89
C GLN A 181 -29.10 -1.44 2.48
N PRO A 182 -29.22 -2.30 1.45
CA PRO A 182 -29.11 -1.87 0.07
C PRO A 182 -30.28 -0.92 -0.29
N PRO A 183 -30.18 -0.16 -1.40
CA PRO A 183 -31.29 0.63 -1.92
C PRO A 183 -32.57 -0.20 -2.13
N ASP A 184 -33.73 0.45 -1.99
CA ASP A 184 -35.03 -0.21 -2.14
C ASP A 184 -35.16 -0.94 -3.49
N GLY A 185 -35.63 -2.19 -3.43
CA GLY A 185 -35.88 -3.01 -4.62
C GLY A 185 -34.67 -3.74 -5.19
N VAL A 186 -33.50 -3.67 -4.54
CA VAL A 186 -32.30 -4.45 -4.92
C VAL A 186 -31.63 -5.07 -3.70
N THR A 187 -31.02 -6.23 -3.87
CA THR A 187 -30.21 -6.91 -2.86
C THR A 187 -28.72 -6.61 -3.05
N PHE A 188 -27.90 -6.75 -1.99
CA PHE A 188 -26.44 -6.69 -2.15
C PHE A 188 -25.94 -7.67 -3.21
N ARG A 189 -26.46 -8.90 -3.19
CA ARG A 189 -26.10 -9.94 -4.17
C ARG A 189 -26.34 -9.48 -5.61
N GLU A 190 -27.47 -8.82 -5.89
CA GLU A 190 -27.75 -8.29 -7.23
C GLU A 190 -26.80 -7.14 -7.60
N ILE A 191 -26.55 -6.21 -6.68
CA ILE A 191 -25.61 -5.10 -6.89
C ILE A 191 -24.19 -5.61 -7.14
N ILE A 192 -23.73 -6.58 -6.35
CA ILE A 192 -22.42 -7.23 -6.48
C ILE A 192 -22.34 -7.93 -7.83
N HIS A 193 -23.32 -8.75 -8.18
CA HIS A 193 -23.33 -9.48 -9.45
C HIS A 193 -23.29 -8.52 -10.66
N MET A 194 -24.14 -7.49 -10.67
CA MET A 194 -24.14 -6.48 -11.74
C MET A 194 -22.80 -5.74 -11.85
N THR A 195 -22.19 -5.42 -10.71
CA THR A 195 -20.90 -4.71 -10.67
C THR A 195 -19.74 -5.61 -11.09
N ALA A 196 -19.76 -6.88 -10.67
CA ALA A 196 -18.78 -7.89 -11.07
C ALA A 196 -18.81 -8.16 -12.58
N GLU A 197 -20.00 -8.31 -13.16
CA GLU A 197 -20.19 -8.43 -14.62
C GLU A 197 -19.65 -7.20 -15.36
N LYS A 198 -19.95 -5.99 -14.87
CA LYS A 198 -19.41 -4.74 -15.43
C LYS A 198 -17.89 -4.68 -15.34
N ALA A 199 -17.31 -5.09 -14.22
CA ALA A 199 -15.87 -5.10 -14.00
C ALA A 199 -15.17 -6.13 -14.91
N ARG A 200 -15.77 -7.33 -15.10
CA ARG A 200 -15.29 -8.32 -16.07
C ARG A 200 -15.33 -7.78 -17.50
N ASN A 201 -16.45 -7.21 -17.91
CA ASN A 201 -16.63 -6.68 -19.27
C ASN A 201 -15.66 -5.53 -19.59
N LYS A 202 -15.19 -4.81 -18.56
CA LYS A 202 -14.14 -3.78 -18.67
C LYS A 202 -12.71 -4.32 -18.60
N GLY A 203 -12.52 -5.62 -18.31
CA GLY A 203 -11.20 -6.23 -18.10
C GLY A 203 -10.55 -5.90 -16.75
N ASN A 204 -11.31 -5.34 -15.81
CA ASN A 204 -10.84 -5.06 -14.46
C ASN A 204 -10.73 -6.35 -13.64
N VAL A 205 -11.55 -7.35 -13.94
CA VAL A 205 -11.50 -8.70 -13.35
C VAL A 205 -11.40 -9.72 -14.49
N PRO A 206 -10.50 -10.72 -14.43
CA PRO A 206 -10.27 -11.62 -15.55
C PRO A 206 -11.44 -12.58 -15.81
N TYR A 207 -12.05 -13.11 -14.75
CA TYR A 207 -13.20 -14.01 -14.78
C TYR A 207 -13.98 -13.87 -13.46
N LEU A 208 -15.16 -14.49 -13.37
CA LEU A 208 -15.96 -14.54 -12.15
C LEU A 208 -16.10 -15.99 -11.69
N ILE A 209 -16.17 -16.20 -10.38
CA ILE A 209 -16.59 -17.48 -9.77
C ILE A 209 -17.94 -17.21 -9.12
N ASP A 210 -18.95 -18.02 -9.46
CA ASP A 210 -20.33 -17.87 -8.98
C ASP A 210 -20.92 -16.46 -9.06
N GLY A 211 -20.50 -15.71 -10.09
CA GLY A 211 -20.97 -14.35 -10.35
C GLY A 211 -20.31 -13.27 -9.50
N ASP A 212 -19.21 -13.57 -8.78
CA ASP A 212 -18.45 -12.65 -7.94
C ASP A 212 -16.94 -12.62 -8.31
N PHE A 213 -16.19 -11.72 -7.70
CA PHE A 213 -14.74 -11.56 -7.86
C PHE A 213 -14.01 -12.82 -7.35
N PRO A 214 -13.04 -13.36 -8.10
CA PRO A 214 -12.31 -14.56 -7.70
C PRO A 214 -11.10 -14.22 -6.84
N ALA A 215 -11.03 -14.71 -5.61
CA ALA A 215 -9.86 -14.59 -4.74
C ALA A 215 -9.61 -15.93 -4.05
N PHE A 216 -8.35 -16.37 -3.94
CA PHE A 216 -8.00 -17.69 -3.40
C PHE A 216 -8.78 -18.86 -4.04
N ASP A 217 -8.98 -18.78 -5.36
CA ASP A 217 -9.73 -19.76 -6.16
C ASP A 217 -11.19 -19.98 -5.71
N MET A 218 -11.79 -18.99 -5.01
CA MET A 218 -13.18 -19.03 -4.54
C MET A 218 -13.89 -17.68 -4.80
N PRO A 219 -15.23 -17.63 -4.78
CA PRO A 219 -15.93 -16.36 -4.88
C PRO A 219 -15.67 -15.50 -3.65
N PHE A 220 -15.56 -14.18 -3.83
CA PHE A 220 -15.30 -13.22 -2.74
C PHE A 220 -16.26 -13.36 -1.55
N SER A 221 -17.52 -13.73 -1.82
CA SER A 221 -18.54 -13.98 -0.79
C SER A 221 -18.22 -15.13 0.17
N GLU A 222 -17.32 -16.05 -0.20
CA GLU A 222 -16.97 -17.23 0.60
C GLU A 222 -15.65 -17.09 1.36
N LEU A 223 -14.97 -15.94 1.26
CA LEU A 223 -13.73 -15.70 1.98
C LEU A 223 -13.93 -15.79 3.50
N THR A 224 -12.97 -16.42 4.18
CA THR A 224 -12.86 -16.33 5.65
C THR A 224 -12.53 -14.90 6.07
N ASP A 225 -12.70 -14.58 7.35
CA ASP A 225 -12.36 -13.24 7.86
C ASP A 225 -10.89 -12.87 7.66
N GLU A 226 -9.98 -13.85 7.77
CA GLU A 226 -8.56 -13.66 7.52
C GLU A 226 -8.28 -13.39 6.04
N GLN A 227 -8.86 -14.18 5.13
CA GLN A 227 -8.71 -13.98 3.70
C GLN A 227 -9.32 -12.65 3.23
N TYR A 228 -10.50 -12.30 3.75
CA TYR A 228 -11.13 -11.00 3.52
C TYR A 228 -10.23 -9.86 4.00
N ALA A 229 -9.65 -9.97 5.21
CA ALA A 229 -8.74 -8.96 5.73
C ALA A 229 -7.51 -8.77 4.83
N VAL A 230 -6.94 -9.85 4.28
CA VAL A 230 -5.82 -9.75 3.34
C VAL A 230 -6.23 -9.03 2.06
N VAL A 231 -7.28 -9.51 1.37
CA VAL A 231 -7.71 -8.97 0.08
C VAL A 231 -8.18 -7.51 0.20
N SER A 232 -8.91 -7.19 1.28
CA SER A 232 -9.40 -5.83 1.52
C SER A 232 -8.25 -4.85 1.77
N ASN A 233 -7.23 -5.20 2.57
CA ASN A 233 -6.06 -4.35 2.78
C ASN A 233 -5.24 -4.18 1.49
N ILE A 234 -5.03 -5.26 0.72
CA ILE A 234 -4.37 -5.19 -0.59
C ILE A 234 -5.13 -4.24 -1.52
N ALA A 235 -6.44 -4.43 -1.65
CA ALA A 235 -7.27 -3.61 -2.52
C ALA A 235 -7.25 -2.13 -2.12
N TYR A 236 -7.34 -1.86 -0.81
CA TYR A 236 -7.30 -0.53 -0.25
C TYR A 236 -5.97 0.19 -0.52
N GLU A 237 -4.84 -0.44 -0.19
CA GLU A 237 -3.52 0.18 -0.33
C GLU A 237 -3.17 0.40 -1.81
N ARG A 238 -3.43 -0.59 -2.67
CA ARG A 238 -3.18 -0.45 -4.10
C ARG A 238 -4.06 0.64 -4.72
N TYR A 239 -5.34 0.69 -4.36
CA TYR A 239 -6.26 1.73 -4.86
C TYR A 239 -5.85 3.11 -4.36
N SER A 240 -5.45 3.24 -3.09
CA SER A 240 -5.00 4.50 -2.52
C SER A 240 -3.77 5.04 -3.26
N ALA A 241 -2.80 4.16 -3.52
CA ALA A 241 -1.60 4.50 -4.26
C ALA A 241 -1.88 4.96 -5.70
N LEU A 242 -2.72 4.22 -6.42
CA LEU A 242 -3.08 4.55 -7.79
C LEU A 242 -3.96 5.81 -7.88
N SER A 243 -4.81 6.05 -6.89
CA SER A 243 -5.67 7.25 -6.84
C SER A 243 -4.85 8.52 -6.64
N TRP A 244 -3.87 8.50 -5.72
CA TRP A 244 -2.93 9.61 -5.56
C TRP A 244 -2.07 9.81 -6.81
N LEU A 245 -1.57 8.72 -7.40
CA LEU A 245 -0.76 8.76 -8.61
C LEU A 245 -1.53 9.38 -9.79
N CYS A 246 -2.83 9.11 -9.90
CA CYS A 246 -3.71 9.67 -10.92
C CYS A 246 -4.43 10.95 -10.47
N GLU A 247 -3.90 11.64 -9.44
CA GLU A 247 -4.39 12.93 -8.90
C GLU A 247 -5.90 12.99 -8.61
N LEU A 248 -6.55 11.86 -8.32
CA LEU A 248 -7.95 11.83 -7.91
C LEU A 248 -8.12 12.32 -6.47
N THR A 249 -7.09 12.15 -5.65
CA THR A 249 -7.04 12.68 -4.29
C THR A 249 -5.81 13.57 -4.15
N ALA A 250 -6.01 14.77 -3.58
CA ALA A 250 -4.89 15.66 -3.23
C ALA A 250 -4.07 15.11 -2.06
N GLU A 251 -4.70 14.27 -1.21
CA GLU A 251 -4.12 13.70 -0.01
C GLU A 251 -3.99 12.18 -0.15
N TRP A 252 -2.81 11.67 0.22
CA TRP A 252 -2.51 10.24 0.28
C TRP A 252 -3.33 9.51 1.36
N GLU A 253 -3.72 10.20 2.43
CA GLU A 253 -4.42 9.62 3.60
C GLU A 253 -5.93 9.83 3.64
N SER A 254 -6.52 10.57 2.69
CA SER A 254 -7.97 10.89 2.74
C SER A 254 -8.89 9.69 2.49
N ILE A 255 -8.36 8.49 2.28
CA ILE A 255 -9.14 7.29 1.95
C ILE A 255 -9.45 6.43 3.19
N ARG A 256 -8.89 6.74 4.38
CA ARG A 256 -9.44 6.21 5.64
C ARG A 256 -10.53 7.15 6.15
N ILE A 257 -11.75 6.98 5.67
CA ILE A 257 -12.92 7.30 6.51
C ILE A 257 -13.04 6.10 7.45
N ASP A 258 -12.36 6.18 8.59
CA ASP A 258 -12.96 5.84 9.89
C ASP A 258 -11.92 6.02 11.02
N ARG A 259 -12.36 6.76 12.04
CA ARG A 259 -11.84 6.70 13.41
C ARG A 259 -12.78 5.84 14.24
#